data_AF-A0A2A5HF73-F1
#
_entry.id   AF-A0A2A5HF73-F1
#
_cell.length_a   1.000
_cell.length_b   1.000
_cell.length_c   1.000
_cell.angle_alpha   90.00
_cell.angle_beta   90.00
_cell.angle_gamma   90.00
#
_symmetry.space_group_name_H-M   'P 1'
#
loop_
_entity.id
_entity.type
_entity.pdbx_description
1 polymer ?
#
loop_
_entity_poly.entity_id
_entity_poly.type
_entity_poly.pdbx_seq_one_letter_code
_entity_poly.pdbx_strand_id
1 'polypeptide(L)' 'MIAYQSCQAYEAYILGSQDEEYRRLILQARYTNRLTESLFARAGLSSGMRVLDIGCGAGDVSMLAADAVGSH' A
#
# COMPACT_ATOMS: atom_id res chain seq x y z
N MET A 1 -2.76 31.20 -28.80
CA MET A 1 -1.87 30.91 -27.65
C MET A 1 -2.73 30.45 -26.50
N ILE A 2 -2.86 29.14 -26.32
CA ILE A 2 -3.40 28.56 -25.09
C ILE A 2 -2.17 28.20 -24.27
N ALA A 3 -2.00 28.86 -23.13
CA ALA A 3 -0.98 28.45 -22.17
C ALA A 3 -1.33 27.03 -21.72
N TYR A 4 -0.49 26.06 -22.11
CA TYR A 4 -0.38 24.81 -21.38
C TYR A 4 0.10 25.20 -19.98
N GLN A 5 -0.85 25.43 -19.06
CA GLN A 5 -0.53 25.30 -17.65
C GLN A 5 -0.03 23.87 -17.50
N SER A 6 1.28 23.75 -17.29
CA SER A 6 1.93 22.55 -16.83
C SER A 6 1.03 21.93 -15.76
N CYS A 7 0.69 20.65 -15.95
CA CYS A 7 0.11 19.82 -14.91
C CYS A 7 1.02 19.99 -13.70
N GLN A 8 0.62 20.89 -12.79
CA GLN A 8 1.43 21.20 -11.63
C GLN A 8 1.56 19.88 -10.92
N ALA A 9 2.80 19.43 -10.79
CA ALA A 9 3.15 18.26 -10.03
C ALA A 9 2.28 18.26 -8.78
N TYR A 10 1.46 17.20 -8.65
CA TYR A 10 0.79 16.77 -7.43
C TYR A 10 1.50 17.40 -6.23
N GLU A 11 0.87 18.42 -5.63
CA GLU A 11 1.39 19.14 -4.46
C GLU A 11 2.16 18.16 -3.57
N ALA A 12 3.40 18.51 -3.21
CA ALA A 12 4.29 17.66 -2.43
C ALA A 12 3.48 16.93 -1.34
N TYR A 13 3.37 15.60 -1.46
CA TYR A 13 2.53 14.79 -0.58
C TYR A 13 2.77 15.17 0.88
N ILE A 14 1.71 15.47 1.63
CA ILE A 14 1.81 16.12 2.95
C ILE A 14 2.67 15.31 3.93
N LEU A 15 2.68 13.98 3.81
CA LEU A 15 3.50 13.10 4.66
C LEU A 15 4.94 12.94 4.15
N GLY A 16 5.27 13.57 3.02
CA GLY A 16 6.57 13.49 2.37
C GLY A 16 6.80 12.17 1.65
N SER A 17 7.90 12.09 0.90
CA SER A 17 8.31 10.89 0.15
C SER A 17 9.73 10.45 0.51
N GLN A 18 10.19 10.82 1.72
CA GLN A 18 11.54 10.63 2.22
C GLN A 18 11.65 9.36 3.09
N ASP A 19 12.86 8.92 3.41
CA ASP A 19 13.12 7.71 4.23
C ASP A 19 12.38 7.67 5.57
N GLU A 20 12.12 8.85 6.17
CA GLU A 20 11.37 8.95 7.42
C GLU A 20 9.91 8.50 7.25
N GLU A 21 9.30 8.81 6.12
CA GLU A 21 7.94 8.39 5.81
C GLU A 21 7.86 6.87 5.67
N TYR A 22 8.81 6.25 4.97
CA TYR A 22 8.89 4.79 4.88
C TYR A 22 9.08 4.13 6.24
N ARG A 23 9.93 4.70 7.11
CA ARG A 23 10.07 4.20 8.49
C ARG A 23 8.77 4.31 9.27
N ARG A 24 8.03 5.41 9.12
CA ARG A 24 6.72 5.58 9.76
C ARG A 24 5.75 4.50 9.30
N LEU A 25 5.67 4.24 7.99
CA LEU A 25 4.80 3.20 7.43
C LEU A 25 5.16 1.80 7.93
N ILE A 26 6.45 1.44 7.93
CA ILE A 26 6.94 0.15 8.47
C ILE A 26 6.60 0.02 9.96
N LEU A 27 6.77 1.08 10.74
CA LEU A 27 6.42 1.06 12.17
C LEU A 27 4.92 0.86 12.38
N GLN A 28 4.06 1.48 11.57
CA GLN A 28 2.62 1.27 11.62
C GLN A 28 2.26 -0.19 11.28
N ALA A 29 2.85 -0.73 10.21
CA ALA A 29 2.64 -2.11 9.79
C ALA A 29 2.92 -3.12 10.92
N ARG A 30 3.98 -2.91 11.71
CA ARG A 30 4.30 -3.77 12.87
C ARG A 30 3.14 -3.91 13.87
N TYR A 31 2.26 -2.92 13.98
CA TYR A 31 1.08 -2.98 14.85
C TYR A 31 -0.18 -3.46 14.11
N THR A 32 -0.32 -3.14 12.83
CA THR A 32 -1.56 -3.40 12.08
C THR A 32 -1.59 -4.73 11.34
N ASN A 33 -0.44 -5.35 11.03
CA ASN A 33 -0.37 -6.53 10.16
C ASN A 33 -1.28 -7.69 10.60
N ARG A 34 -1.32 -8.03 11.89
CA ARG A 34 -2.20 -9.08 12.40
C ARG A 34 -3.69 -8.77 12.22
N LEU A 35 -4.06 -7.49 12.32
CA LEU A 35 -5.44 -7.06 12.07
C LEU A 35 -5.75 -7.15 10.58
N THR A 36 -4.81 -6.78 9.71
CA THR A 36 -4.93 -6.91 8.26
C THR A 36 -5.08 -8.37 7.83
N GLU A 37 -4.29 -9.29 8.38
CA GLU A 37 -4.43 -10.74 8.14
C GLU A 37 -5.83 -11.25 8.54
N SER A 38 -6.32 -10.84 9.72
CA SER A 38 -7.67 -11.20 10.17
C SER A 38 -8.75 -10.62 9.26
N LEU A 39 -8.57 -9.39 8.79
CA LEU A 39 -9.46 -8.76 7.83
C LEU A 39 -9.49 -9.53 6.51
N PHE A 40 -8.34 -9.91 5.96
CA PHE A 40 -8.25 -10.72 4.73
C PHE A 40 -8.97 -12.05 4.87
N ALA A 41 -8.75 -12.78 5.97
CA ALA A 41 -9.46 -14.02 6.24
C ALA A 41 -10.99 -13.83 6.30
N ARG A 42 -11.45 -12.76 6.98
CA ARG A 42 -12.88 -12.43 7.07
C ARG A 42 -13.48 -11.94 5.76
N ALA A 43 -12.68 -11.30 4.91
CA ALA A 43 -13.06 -10.87 3.58
C ALA A 43 -13.04 -12.01 2.55
N GLY A 44 -12.55 -13.20 2.93
CA GLY A 44 -12.50 -14.38 2.08
C GLY A 44 -11.34 -14.35 1.08
N LEU A 45 -10.30 -13.56 1.33
CA LEU A 45 -9.08 -13.60 0.51
C LEU A 45 -8.45 -14.99 0.62
N SER A 46 -8.24 -15.64 -0.52
CA SER A 46 -7.79 -17.02 -0.56
C SER A 46 -6.81 -17.30 -1.69
N SER A 47 -6.18 -18.48 -1.63
CA SER A 47 -5.24 -18.94 -2.65
C SER A 47 -5.79 -18.86 -4.08
N GLY A 48 -4.93 -18.47 -5.02
CA GLY A 48 -5.25 -18.35 -6.45
C GLY A 48 -6.01 -17.08 -6.85
N MET A 49 -6.38 -16.21 -5.90
CA MET A 49 -6.94 -14.90 -6.22
C MET A 49 -5.86 -13.96 -6.78
N ARG A 50 -6.27 -13.02 -7.64
CA ARG A 50 -5.43 -11.93 -8.13
C ARG A 50 -5.80 -10.65 -7.40
N VAL A 51 -4.81 -9.98 -6.81
CA VAL A 51 -4.99 -8.79 -5.96
C VAL A 51 -4.25 -7.60 -6.57
N LEU A 52 -4.85 -6.42 -6.48
CA LEU A 52 -4.22 -5.14 -6.75
C LEU A 52 -4.32 -4.28 -5.49
N ASP A 53 -3.17 -3.85 -4.97
CA ASP A 53 -3.07 -2.93 -3.83
C ASP A 53 -2.78 -1.51 -4.34
N ILE A 54 -3.78 -0.63 -4.29
CA ILE A 54 -3.67 0.74 -4.79
C ILE A 54 -3.25 1.66 -3.65
N GLY A 55 -2.09 2.31 -3.79
CA GLY A 55 -1.51 3.12 -2.73
C GLY A 55 -0.81 2.28 -1.67
N CYS A 56 -0.06 1.26 -2.11
CA CYS A 56 0.58 0.25 -1.25
C CYS A 56 1.63 0.79 -0.26
N GLY A 57 2.06 2.05 -0.40
CA GLY A 57 3.03 2.68 0.50
C GLY A 57 4.34 1.89 0.57
N ALA A 58 4.71 1.42 1.77
CA ALA A 58 5.90 0.60 1.99
C ALA A 58 5.76 -0.86 1.50
N GLY A 59 4.54 -1.30 1.16
CA GLY A 59 4.27 -2.62 0.59
C GLY A 59 3.94 -3.72 1.59
N ASP A 60 3.94 -3.47 2.91
CA ASP A 60 3.65 -4.49 3.93
C ASP A 60 2.31 -5.20 3.68
N VAL A 61 1.25 -4.45 3.35
CA VAL A 61 -0.08 -5.01 3.05
C VAL A 61 -0.07 -5.82 1.76
N SER A 62 0.63 -5.35 0.73
CA SER A 62 0.82 -6.08 -0.52
C SER A 62 1.50 -7.43 -0.30
N MET A 63 2.51 -7.48 0.57
CA MET A 63 3.22 -8.72 0.92
C MET A 63 2.32 -9.70 1.67
N LEU A 64 1.54 -9.22 2.65
CA LEU A 64 0.55 -10.06 3.34
C LEU A 64 -0.51 -10.61 2.37
N ALA A 65 -0.95 -9.81 1.40
CA ALA A 65 -1.90 -10.25 0.39
C ALA A 65 -1.27 -11.31 -0.53
N ALA A 66 0.00 -11.14 -0.94
CA ALA A 66 0.74 -12.11 -1.72
C ALA A 66 0.89 -13.45 -0.98
N ASP A 67 1.23 -13.41 0.32
CA ASP A 67 1.32 -14.60 1.17
C ASP A 67 -0.04 -15.32 1.28
N ALA A 68 -1.14 -14.56 1.39
CA ALA A 68 -2.49 -15.13 1.48
C ALA A 68 -2.96 -15.80 0.18
N VAL A 69 -2.58 -15.27 -0.99
CA VAL A 69 -3.00 -15.84 -2.29
C VAL A 69 -2.02 -16.88 -2.84
N GLY A 70 -0.79 -16.91 -2.33
CA GLY A 70 0.27 -17.84 -2.72
C GLY A 70 1.12 -17.37 -3.91
N SER A 71 2.33 -17.92 -4.03
CA SER A 71 3.23 -17.71 -5.16
C SER A 71 2.67 -18.40 -6.41
N HIS A 72 2.55 -17.64 -7.50
CA HIS A 72 2.18 -18.16 -8.82
C HIS A 72 3.29 -19.05 -9.39
#